data_AF-A0A166JSB7-F1
#
_entry.id   AF-A0A166JSB7-F1
#
_cell.length_a   1.000
_cell.length_b   1.000
_cell.length_c   1.000
_cell.angle_alpha   90.00
_cell.angle_beta   90.00
_cell.angle_gamma   90.00
#
_symmetry.space_group_name_H-M   'P 1'
#
loop_
_entity.id
_entity.type
_entity.pdbx_description
1 polymer ?
#
loop_
_entity_poly.entity_id
_entity_poly.type
_entity_poly.pdbx_seq_one_letter_code
_entity_poly.pdbx_strand_id
1 'polypeptide(L)'
;MPQIGKYCKAYLLQQLRQYKNWQENPNLQQQLTENSILYIQENYVVTTGIYLDQNIIFNHITPEWQEFCQQTLQFTIPSSS
;
A
#
# COMPACT_ATOMS: atom_id res chain seq x y z
N MET A 1 -20.63 4.11 2.53
CA MET A 1 -20.61 2.64 2.41
C MET A 1 -19.17 2.24 2.18
N PRO A 2 -18.59 1.27 2.91
CA PRO A 2 -17.21 0.85 2.67
C PRO A 2 -17.09 0.35 1.23
N GLN A 3 -16.22 0.98 0.45
CA GLN A 3 -15.90 0.51 -0.88
C GLN A 3 -14.82 -0.57 -0.73
N ILE A 4 -15.04 -1.72 -1.34
CA ILE A 4 -14.00 -2.74 -1.45
C ILE A 4 -13.28 -2.43 -2.75
N GLY A 5 -11.97 -2.21 -2.68
CA GLY A 5 -11.16 -2.03 -3.88
C GLY A 5 -11.32 -3.25 -4.77
N LYS A 6 -11.52 -3.05 -6.07
CA LYS A 6 -11.62 -4.14 -7.06
C LYS A 6 -10.34 -4.97 -7.10
N TYR A 7 -9.21 -4.35 -6.73
CA TYR A 7 -7.91 -4.98 -6.67
C TYR A 7 -7.12 -4.50 -5.46
N CYS A 8 -6.61 -5.45 -4.68
CA CYS A 8 -5.63 -5.20 -3.64
C CYS A 8 -4.58 -6.31 -3.65
N LYS A 9 -3.33 -5.98 -3.35
CA LYS A 9 -2.24 -6.97 -3.25
C LYS A 9 -1.46 -6.78 -1.97
N ALA A 10 -1.19 -7.90 -1.31
CA ALA A 10 -0.49 -7.95 -0.05
C ALA A 10 1.04 -7.94 -0.26
N TYR A 11 1.74 -7.17 0.56
CA TYR A 11 3.19 -7.01 0.56
C TYR A 11 3.72 -6.97 1.99
N LEU A 12 4.97 -7.40 2.19
CA LEU A 12 5.63 -7.24 3.49
C LEU A 12 6.05 -5.78 3.68
N LEU A 13 5.95 -5.28 4.91
CA LEU A 13 6.36 -3.92 5.24
C LEU A 13 7.82 -3.65 4.88
N GLN A 14 8.70 -4.62 5.06
CA GLN A 14 10.10 -4.49 4.65
C GLN A 14 10.26 -4.15 3.17
N GLN A 15 9.39 -4.67 2.29
CA GLN A 15 9.42 -4.37 0.86
C GLN A 15 8.97 -2.92 0.61
N LEU A 16 7.96 -2.45 1.34
CA LEU A 16 7.44 -1.08 1.22
C LEU A 16 8.45 -0.05 1.75
N ARG A 17 9.16 -0.37 2.83
CA ARG A 17 10.24 0.45 3.39
C ARG A 17 11.47 0.60 2.48
N GLN A 18 11.58 -0.21 1.41
CA GLN A 18 12.61 0.01 0.37
C GLN A 18 12.35 1.28 -0.44
N TYR A 19 11.11 1.80 -0.43
CA TYR A 19 10.81 3.08 -1.03
C TYR A 19 11.44 4.22 -0.23
N LYS A 20 12.31 5.01 -0.88
CA LYS A 20 13.12 6.05 -0.22
C LYS A 20 12.29 7.11 0.53
N ASN A 21 11.10 7.43 0.03
CA ASN A 21 10.21 8.43 0.64
C ASN A 21 9.06 7.78 1.43
N TRP A 22 9.24 6.53 1.89
CA TRP A 22 8.24 5.85 2.69
C TRP A 22 8.03 6.57 4.02
N GLN A 23 6.78 6.89 4.33
CA GLN A 23 6.40 7.57 5.56
C GLN A 23 5.16 6.91 6.16
N GLU A 24 5.34 6.22 7.28
CA GLU A 24 4.26 5.55 7.99
C GLU A 24 3.42 6.58 8.74
N ASN A 25 2.10 6.41 8.74
CA ASN A 25 1.22 7.25 9.52
C ASN A 25 1.52 7.10 11.03
N PRO A 26 1.98 8.16 11.72
CA PRO A 26 2.39 8.06 13.12
C PRO A 26 1.21 7.82 14.09
N ASN A 27 -0.03 8.00 13.63
CA ASN A 27 -1.24 7.79 14.43
C ASN A 27 -1.65 6.31 14.54
N LEU A 28 -0.90 5.40 13.92
CA LEU A 28 -1.16 3.97 14.05
C LEU A 28 -0.80 3.51 15.46
N GLN A 29 -1.81 3.07 16.21
CA GLN A 29 -1.60 2.49 17.55
C GLN A 29 -0.96 1.08 17.47
N GLN A 30 -0.87 0.51 16.28
CA GLN A 30 -0.35 -0.83 16.05
C GLN A 30 1.17 -0.80 15.79
N GLN A 31 1.92 -1.61 16.53
CA GLN A 31 3.33 -1.83 16.24
C GLN A 31 3.48 -2.64 14.95
N LEU A 32 3.96 -1.99 13.89
CA LEU A 32 4.29 -2.63 12.63
C LEU A 32 5.75 -3.08 12.63
N THR A 33 5.95 -4.37 12.35
CA THR A 33 7.26 -5.00 12.17
C THR A 33 7.55 -5.22 10.69
N GLU A 34 8.81 -5.50 10.35
CA GLU A 34 9.25 -5.75 8.97
C GLU A 34 8.52 -6.92 8.29
N ASN A 35 8.01 -7.86 9.08
CA ASN A 35 7.23 -9.01 8.62
C ASN A 35 5.72 -8.74 8.58
N SER A 36 5.28 -7.53 8.93
CA SER A 36 3.87 -7.15 8.87
C SER A 36 3.40 -7.10 7.43
N ILE A 37 2.23 -7.67 7.17
CA ILE A 37 1.63 -7.69 5.85
C ILE A 37 0.74 -6.46 5.71
N LEU A 38 1.00 -5.67 4.68
CA LEU A 38 0.21 -4.50 4.29
C LEU A 38 -0.39 -4.71 2.91
N TYR A 39 -1.44 -3.97 2.59
CA TYR A 39 -2.20 -4.09 1.35
C TYR A 39 -2.08 -2.80 0.55
N ILE A 40 -1.52 -2.91 -0.66
CA ILE A 40 -1.60 -1.85 -1.66
C ILE A 40 -2.94 -2.00 -2.38
N GLN A 41 -3.71 -0.93 -2.37
CA GLN A 41 -5.02 -0.81 -2.99
C GLN A 41 -4.89 -0.32 -4.44
N GLU A 42 -5.96 -0.42 -5.23
CA GLU A 42 -5.98 0.02 -6.65
C GLU A 42 -5.61 1.50 -6.85
N ASN A 43 -5.83 2.34 -5.85
CA ASN A 43 -5.44 3.75 -5.84
C ASN A 43 -4.02 3.98 -5.30
N TYR A 44 -3.20 2.93 -5.20
CA TYR A 44 -1.84 2.93 -4.65
C TYR A 44 -1.74 3.30 -3.16
N VAL A 45 -2.87 3.42 -2.45
CA VAL A 45 -2.89 3.64 -1.01
C VAL A 45 -2.54 2.35 -0.29
N VAL A 46 -1.74 2.46 0.77
CA VAL A 46 -1.35 1.32 1.60
C VAL A 46 -2.14 1.31 2.90
N THR A 47 -2.71 0.16 3.23
CA THR A 47 -3.56 -0.07 4.40
C THR A 47 -3.12 -1.34 5.14
N THR A 48 -3.39 -1.48 6.44
CA THR A 48 -3.15 -2.75 7.17
C THR A 48 -4.22 -3.81 6.94
N GLY A 49 -5.31 -3.49 6.24
CA GLY A 49 -6.42 -4.40 6.00
C GLY A 49 -7.02 -4.27 4.61
N ILE A 50 -8.03 -5.08 4.34
CA ILE A 50 -8.68 -5.17 3.01
C ILE A 50 -9.69 -4.06 2.72
N TYR A 51 -10.05 -3.23 3.71
CA TYR A 51 -11.04 -2.17 3.56
C TYR A 51 -10.39 -0.86 3.09
N LEU A 52 -11.00 -0.21 2.10
CA LEU A 52 -10.58 1.13 1.67
C LEU A 52 -10.82 2.16 2.79
N ASP A 53 -9.96 3.17 2.83
CA ASP A 53 -10.02 4.32 3.75
C ASP A 53 -9.96 4.01 5.26
N GLN A 54 -9.62 2.78 5.63
CA GLN A 54 -9.39 2.38 7.02
C GLN A 54 -7.94 1.97 7.24
N ASN A 55 -7.39 2.34 8.39
CA ASN A 55 -6.03 2.00 8.79
C ASN A 55 -4.99 2.32 7.70
N ILE A 56 -5.09 3.53 7.14
CA ILE A 56 -4.19 4.04 6.12
C ILE A 56 -2.79 4.21 6.72
N ILE A 57 -1.84 3.50 6.13
CA ILE A 57 -0.41 3.54 6.48
C ILE A 57 0.31 4.58 5.64
N PHE A 58 -0.04 4.64 4.35
CA PHE A 58 0.57 5.54 3.39
C PHE A 58 -0.45 5.92 2.31
N ASN A 59 -0.65 7.22 2.10
CA ASN A 59 -1.57 7.77 1.09
C ASN A 59 -0.94 8.85 0.20
N HIS A 60 0.38 9.00 0.24
CA HIS A 60 1.06 10.00 -0.56
C HIS A 60 1.41 9.44 -1.94
N ILE A 61 0.44 9.51 -2.86
CA ILE A 61 0.56 8.91 -4.19
C ILE A 61 1.32 9.85 -5.12
N THR A 62 2.62 9.61 -5.29
CA THR A 62 3.49 10.33 -6.23
C THR A 62 3.80 9.46 -7.46
N PRO A 63 4.19 10.06 -8.60
CA PRO A 63 4.67 9.31 -9.76
C PRO A 63 5.79 8.32 -9.39
N GLU A 64 6.76 8.75 -8.57
CA GLU A 64 7.87 7.89 -8.14
C GLU A 64 7.39 6.70 -7.29
N TRP A 65 6.33 6.87 -6.50
CA TRP A 65 5.71 5.77 -5.76
C TRP A 65 5.05 4.76 -6.69
N GLN A 66 4.32 5.24 -7.72
CA GLN A 66 3.71 4.37 -8.72
C GLN A 66 4.77 3.60 -9.50
N GLU A 67 5.86 4.26 -9.90
CA GLU A 67 7.00 3.61 -10.54
C GLU A 67 7.63 2.54 -9.66
N PHE A 68 7.87 2.83 -8.37
CA PHE A 68 8.37 1.84 -7.42
C PHE A 68 7.43 0.63 -7.28
N CYS A 69 6.12 0.88 -7.19
CA CYS A 69 5.13 -0.18 -7.12
C CYS A 69 5.18 -1.07 -8.38
N GLN A 70 5.28 -0.48 -9.57
CA GLN A 70 5.27 -1.23 -10.82
C GLN A 70 6.61 -1.94 -11.09
N GLN A 71 7.74 -1.26 -10.89
CA GLN A 71 9.08 -1.76 -11.22
C GLN A 71 9.65 -2.68 -10.14
N THR A 72 9.50 -2.32 -8.86
CA THR A 72 10.08 -3.08 -7.74
C THR A 72 9.10 -4.07 -7.16
N LEU A 73 7.87 -3.64 -6.85
CA LEU A 73 6.85 -4.52 -6.24
C LEU A 73 6.08 -5.34 -7.27
N GLN A 74 6.30 -5.11 -8.57
CA GLN A 74 5.56 -5.74 -9.66
C GLN A 74 4.04 -5.69 -9.41
N PHE A 75 3.58 -4.55 -8.91
CA PHE A 75 2.17 -4.24 -8.71
C PHE A 75 1.61 -3.74 -10.04
N THR A 76 0.91 -4.63 -10.73
CA THR A 76 0.22 -4.33 -11.98
C THR A 76 -1.28 -4.43 -11.72
N ILE A 77 -1.98 -3.33 -11.91
CA ILE A 77 -3.44 -3.34 -11.90
C ILE A 77 -3.85 -3.91 -13.26
N PRO A 78 -4.62 -5.02 -13.30
CA PRO A 78 -5.10 -5.54 -14.57
C PRO A 78 -6.05 -4.51 -15.19
N SER A 79 -5.57 -3.81 -16.22
CA SER A 79 -6.44 -3.08 -17.14
C SER A 79 -7.38 -4.12 -17.76
N SER A 80 -8.69 -4.02 -17.50
CA SER A 80 -9.66 -4.83 -18.23
C SER A 80 -9.57 -4.46 -19.71
N SER A 81 -8.86 -5.27 -20.49
CA SER A 81 -8.94 -5.29 -21.95
C SER A 81 -10.16 -6.07 -22.41
#